data_AF-A0A564XZ79-F1
#
_entry.id   AF-A0A564XZ79-F1
#
_cell.length_a   1.000
_cell.length_b   1.000
_cell.length_c   1.000
_cell.angle_alpha   90.00
_cell.angle_beta   90.00
_cell.angle_gamma   90.00
#
_symmetry.space_group_name_H-M   'P 1'
#
loop_
_entity.id
_entity.type
_entity.pdbx_description
1 polymer ?
#
loop_
_entity_poly.entity_id
_entity_poly.type
_entity_poly.pdbx_seq_one_letter_code
_entity_poly.pdbx_strand_id
1 'polypeptide(L)'
;MIRFLICAKANTRTQLQGVIRYPSQVLTFLILCDMNIRIVTCVLISIAIVFTIIGVATNQWVGGNLLQQTGNNSDTAMAVGCLLIAGAILLCIALIINIVQVIKSNDTFGLCLVFFITLYVGVACLLIAVIVYTEVLSRKWSYFISVVGCVFALQVAILVPTYTRCTIKSSTTRRTVRVNR
;
A
#
# COMPACT_ATOMS: atom_id res chain seq x y z
N MET A 1 21.70 -14.14 2.90
CA MET A 1 20.49 -13.95 3.74
C MET A 1 20.75 -13.99 5.27
N ILE A 2 22.01 -14.11 5.75
CA ILE A 2 22.34 -14.19 7.20
C ILE A 2 23.04 -12.92 7.74
N ARG A 3 23.51 -12.00 6.87
CA ARG A 3 24.17 -10.76 7.29
C ARG A 3 23.23 -9.61 7.69
N PHE A 4 21.94 -9.67 7.33
CA PHE A 4 20.96 -8.66 7.76
C PHE A 4 20.43 -8.90 9.18
N LEU A 5 20.44 -10.15 9.67
CA LEU A 5 19.96 -10.45 11.02
C LEU A 5 21.00 -10.14 12.12
N ILE A 6 22.29 -10.14 11.80
CA ILE A 6 23.36 -9.85 12.77
C ILE A 6 23.41 -8.34 13.09
N CYS A 7 23.11 -7.48 12.11
CA CYS A 7 23.08 -6.03 12.35
C CYS A 7 21.86 -5.58 13.19
N ALA A 8 20.76 -6.34 13.16
CA ALA A 8 19.58 -6.06 13.97
C ALA A 8 19.70 -6.53 15.43
N LYS A 9 20.51 -7.57 15.71
CA LYS A 9 20.63 -8.18 17.05
C LYS A 9 21.81 -7.66 17.88
N ALA A 10 22.85 -7.10 17.24
CA ALA A 10 23.99 -6.51 17.95
C ALA A 10 23.77 -5.07 18.40
N ASN A 11 22.86 -4.33 17.75
CA ASN A 11 22.55 -2.92 18.09
C ASN A 11 21.46 -2.78 19.17
N THR A 12 21.05 -3.86 19.82
CA THR A 12 19.96 -3.84 20.81
C THR A 12 20.45 -3.76 22.25
N ARG A 13 21.73 -4.07 22.54
CA ARG A 13 22.24 -4.08 23.93
C ARG A 13 23.08 -2.87 24.34
N THR A 14 23.68 -2.14 23.40
CA THR A 14 24.48 -0.93 23.70
C THR A 14 23.75 0.38 23.45
N GLN A 15 22.61 0.36 22.76
CA GLN A 15 21.78 1.56 22.53
C GLN A 15 20.86 1.91 23.71
N LEU A 16 20.72 1.04 24.71
CA LEU A 16 19.84 1.31 25.85
C LEU A 16 20.38 2.34 26.85
N GLN A 17 21.63 2.77 26.72
CA GLN A 17 22.23 3.77 27.61
C GLN A 17 22.54 5.13 26.96
N GLY A 18 22.46 5.24 25.62
CA GLY A 18 22.74 6.49 24.89
C GLY A 18 21.51 7.23 24.34
N VAL A 19 20.37 6.55 24.19
CA VAL A 19 19.19 7.04 23.42
C VAL A 19 18.18 7.78 24.31
N ILE A 20 18.64 8.47 25.36
CA ILE A 20 17.81 9.40 26.15
C ILE A 20 18.31 10.84 25.98
N ARG A 21 19.11 11.13 24.95
CA ARG A 21 19.71 12.47 24.84
C ARG A 21 18.90 13.48 24.01
N TYR A 22 18.09 13.09 23.03
CA TYR A 22 17.27 14.07 22.27
C TYR A 22 15.96 13.46 21.73
N PRO A 23 14.80 13.66 22.39
CA PRO A 23 13.49 13.25 21.84
C PRO A 23 13.17 13.97 20.51
N SER A 24 13.80 15.12 20.24
CA SER A 24 13.63 15.87 18.99
C SER A 24 14.19 15.13 17.77
N GLN A 25 15.36 14.49 17.86
CA GLN A 25 16.00 13.79 16.73
C GLN A 25 15.21 12.54 16.30
N VAL A 26 14.71 11.77 17.26
CA VAL A 26 13.84 10.61 17.00
C VAL A 26 12.52 11.06 16.37
N LEU A 27 11.96 12.17 16.86
CA LEU A 27 10.73 12.76 16.32
C LEU A 27 10.94 13.26 14.88
N THR A 28 12.05 13.93 14.57
CA THR A 28 12.37 14.40 13.21
C THR A 28 12.57 13.22 12.26
N PHE A 29 13.31 12.19 12.66
CA PHE A 29 13.54 11.00 11.83
C PHE A 29 12.24 10.24 11.56
N LEU A 30 11.36 10.17 12.57
CA LEU A 30 10.03 9.57 12.43
C LEU A 30 9.14 10.39 11.49
N ILE A 31 9.07 11.72 11.61
CA ILE A 31 8.26 12.59 10.73
C ILE A 31 8.78 12.56 9.29
N LEU A 32 10.11 12.57 9.11
CA LEU A 32 10.74 12.55 7.79
C LEU A 32 10.51 11.20 7.09
N CYS A 33 10.54 10.09 7.85
CA CYS A 33 10.18 8.77 7.33
C CYS A 33 8.68 8.68 6.98
N ASP A 34 7.80 9.29 7.77
CA ASP A 34 6.35 9.33 7.53
C ASP A 34 5.99 10.03 6.20
N MET A 35 6.53 11.24 6.01
CA MET A 35 6.35 12.01 4.78
C MET A 35 6.89 11.23 3.58
N ASN A 36 8.04 10.56 3.72
CA ASN A 36 8.62 9.76 2.64
C ASN A 36 7.73 8.58 2.24
N ILE A 37 7.13 7.88 3.20
CA ILE A 37 6.22 6.76 2.93
C ILE A 37 4.97 7.24 2.20
N ARG A 38 4.39 8.38 2.60
CA ARG A 38 3.20 8.94 1.94
C ARG A 38 3.49 9.36 0.51
N ILE A 39 4.64 10.00 0.26
CA ILE A 39 5.09 10.38 -1.08
C ILE A 39 5.32 9.14 -1.95
N VAL A 40 6.05 8.13 -1.44
CA VAL A 40 6.27 6.87 -2.16
C VAL A 40 4.94 6.20 -2.49
N THR A 41 4.01 6.18 -1.54
CA THR A 41 2.66 5.61 -1.76
C THR A 41 1.89 6.38 -2.83
N CYS A 42 1.95 7.72 -2.83
CA CYS A 42 1.36 8.55 -3.89
C CYS A 42 1.95 8.21 -5.27
N VAL A 43 3.27 8.13 -5.38
CA VAL A 43 3.96 7.80 -6.64
C VAL A 43 3.55 6.41 -7.13
N LEU A 44 3.51 5.41 -6.24
CA LEU A 44 3.11 4.05 -6.58
C LEU A 44 1.66 3.97 -7.05
N ILE A 45 0.72 4.67 -6.40
CA ILE A 45 -0.70 4.69 -6.83
C ILE A 45 -0.84 5.40 -8.18
N SER A 46 -0.15 6.53 -8.40
CA SER A 46 -0.14 7.21 -9.69
C SER A 46 0.35 6.30 -10.81
N ILE A 47 1.46 5.59 -10.58
CA ILE A 47 2.00 4.62 -11.53
C ILE A 47 0.99 3.49 -11.79
N ALA A 48 0.34 2.97 -10.74
CA ALA A 48 -0.68 1.94 -10.87
C ALA A 48 -1.88 2.40 -11.72
N ILE A 49 -2.34 3.65 -11.55
CA ILE A 49 -3.42 4.23 -12.36
C ILE A 49 -3.00 4.33 -13.83
N VAL A 50 -1.80 4.83 -14.10
CA VAL A 50 -1.28 4.93 -15.47
C VAL A 50 -1.20 3.55 -16.13
N PHE A 51 -0.66 2.55 -15.44
CA PHE A 51 -0.64 1.17 -15.95
C PHE A 51 -2.04 0.59 -16.16
N THR A 52 -2.99 0.89 -15.28
CA THR A 52 -4.38 0.44 -15.43
C THR A 52 -5.02 1.06 -16.68
N ILE A 53 -4.81 2.36 -16.91
CA ILE A 53 -5.29 3.06 -18.11
C ILE A 53 -4.66 2.47 -19.37
N ILE A 54 -3.33 2.24 -19.36
CA ILE A 54 -2.64 1.59 -20.49
C ILE A 54 -3.20 0.18 -20.73
N GLY A 55 -3.47 -0.58 -19.67
CA GLY A 55 -4.08 -1.90 -19.76
C GLY A 55 -5.46 -1.85 -20.43
N VAL A 56 -6.32 -0.93 -20.01
CA VAL A 56 -7.66 -0.74 -20.59
C VAL A 56 -7.58 -0.26 -22.04
N ALA A 57 -6.64 0.63 -22.38
CA ALA A 57 -6.50 1.20 -23.72
C ALA A 57 -5.75 0.30 -24.71
N THR A 58 -5.00 -0.69 -24.22
CA THR A 58 -4.23 -1.60 -25.06
C THR A 58 -5.17 -2.51 -25.82
N ASN A 59 -5.02 -2.60 -27.15
CA ASN A 59 -5.82 -3.47 -28.02
C ASN A 59 -5.19 -4.85 -28.25
N GLN A 60 -4.19 -5.22 -27.44
CA GLN A 60 -3.45 -6.48 -27.53
C GLN A 60 -4.07 -7.59 -26.67
N TRP A 61 -5.33 -7.42 -26.25
CA TRP A 61 -6.03 -8.51 -25.57
C TRP A 61 -6.39 -9.56 -26.62
N VAL A 62 -6.39 -10.83 -26.19
CA VAL A 62 -6.79 -11.94 -27.07
C VAL A 62 -8.25 -11.73 -27.49
N GLY A 63 -8.48 -11.37 -28.75
CA GLY A 63 -9.79 -10.94 -29.28
C GLY A 63 -9.86 -9.45 -29.67
N GLY A 64 -8.79 -8.68 -29.48
CA GLY A 64 -8.68 -7.27 -29.84
C GLY A 64 -8.85 -6.34 -28.63
N ASN A 65 -9.82 -5.43 -28.71
CA ASN A 65 -10.10 -4.47 -27.63
C ASN A 65 -11.08 -5.09 -26.61
N LEU A 66 -10.81 -4.96 -25.31
CA LEU A 66 -11.63 -5.56 -24.24
C LEU A 66 -13.10 -5.12 -24.29
N LEU A 67 -13.32 -3.87 -24.73
CA LEU A 67 -14.64 -3.25 -24.82
C LEU A 67 -15.38 -3.54 -26.14
N GLN A 68 -14.67 -4.09 -27.13
CA GLN A 68 -15.19 -4.23 -28.49
C GLN A 68 -14.92 -5.64 -29.04
N GLN A 69 -14.92 -6.62 -28.14
CA GLN A 69 -14.69 -8.01 -28.49
C GLN A 69 -15.98 -8.62 -29.07
N THR A 70 -15.90 -9.09 -30.31
CA THR A 70 -17.03 -9.73 -31.00
C THR A 70 -16.82 -11.25 -30.97
N GLY A 71 -17.58 -11.99 -30.16
CA GLY A 71 -17.49 -13.46 -30.08
C GLY A 71 -18.06 -14.04 -28.78
N ASN A 72 -17.94 -15.35 -28.56
CA ASN A 72 -18.55 -16.08 -27.44
C ASN A 72 -18.04 -15.67 -26.03
N ASN A 73 -16.95 -14.90 -25.98
CA ASN A 73 -16.35 -14.38 -24.74
C ASN A 73 -16.56 -12.86 -24.59
N SER A 74 -17.49 -12.25 -25.35
CA SER A 74 -17.76 -10.80 -25.29
C SER A 74 -18.21 -10.35 -23.90
N ASP A 75 -19.07 -11.14 -23.27
CA ASP A 75 -19.70 -10.76 -22.00
C ASP A 75 -18.69 -10.79 -20.85
N THR A 76 -17.78 -11.78 -20.88
CA THR A 76 -16.69 -11.88 -19.90
C THR A 76 -15.65 -10.79 -20.11
N ALA A 77 -15.29 -10.46 -21.35
CA ALA A 77 -14.37 -9.37 -21.66
C ALA A 77 -14.94 -8.00 -21.22
N MET A 78 -16.23 -7.76 -21.48
CA MET A 78 -16.92 -6.54 -21.04
C MET A 78 -16.96 -6.45 -19.51
N ALA A 79 -17.27 -7.55 -18.81
CA ALA A 79 -17.27 -7.58 -17.35
C ALA A 79 -15.89 -7.27 -16.76
N VAL A 80 -14.82 -7.85 -17.32
CA VAL A 80 -13.43 -7.55 -16.92
C VAL A 80 -13.11 -6.07 -17.15
N GLY A 81 -13.55 -5.49 -18.28
CA GLY A 81 -13.36 -4.07 -18.59
C GLY A 81 -14.04 -3.16 -17.57
N CYS A 82 -15.29 -3.46 -17.23
CA CYS A 82 -16.04 -2.73 -16.19
C CYS A 82 -15.37 -2.83 -14.81
N LEU A 83 -14.86 -4.02 -14.43
CA LEU A 83 -14.12 -4.22 -13.18
C LEU A 83 -12.81 -3.42 -13.16
N LEU A 84 -12.07 -3.38 -14.27
CA LEU A 84 -10.85 -2.57 -14.40
C LEU A 84 -11.13 -1.08 -14.23
N ILE A 85 -12.17 -0.58 -14.89
CA ILE A 85 -12.58 0.83 -14.79
C ILE A 85 -13.04 1.15 -13.36
N ALA A 86 -13.87 0.30 -12.75
CA ALA A 86 -14.31 0.47 -11.38
C ALA A 86 -13.14 0.48 -10.38
N GLY A 87 -12.18 -0.43 -10.55
CA GLY A 87 -10.93 -0.46 -9.77
C GLY A 87 -10.10 0.82 -9.94
N ALA A 88 -9.97 1.33 -11.18
CA ALA A 88 -9.27 2.58 -11.46
C ALA A 88 -9.92 3.78 -10.76
N ILE A 89 -11.25 3.89 -10.77
CA ILE A 89 -12.00 4.94 -10.08
C ILE A 89 -11.72 4.89 -8.57
N LEU A 90 -11.75 3.70 -7.98
CA LEU A 90 -11.43 3.51 -6.55
C LEU A 90 -9.98 3.90 -6.23
N LEU A 91 -9.02 3.57 -7.09
CA LEU A 91 -7.63 4.02 -6.93
C LEU A 91 -7.49 5.54 -7.04
N CYS A 92 -8.22 6.20 -7.94
CA CYS A 92 -8.24 7.65 -8.03
C CYS A 92 -8.77 8.30 -6.74
N ILE A 93 -9.84 7.74 -6.14
CA ILE A 93 -10.37 8.20 -4.86
C ILE A 93 -9.30 8.02 -3.76
N ALA A 94 -8.63 6.86 -3.70
CA ALA A 94 -7.55 6.62 -2.75
C ALA A 94 -6.39 7.61 -2.91
N LEU A 95 -6.03 7.96 -4.16
CA LEU A 95 -5.00 8.96 -4.46
C LEU A 95 -5.39 10.35 -3.93
N ILE A 96 -6.64 10.77 -4.15
CA ILE A 96 -7.14 12.06 -3.63
C ILE A 96 -7.05 12.09 -2.11
N ILE A 97 -7.48 11.02 -1.43
CA ILE A 97 -7.41 10.94 0.03
C ILE A 97 -5.95 11.01 0.53
N ASN A 98 -5.02 10.36 -0.17
CA ASN A 98 -3.60 10.42 0.18
C ASN A 98 -3.03 11.84 0.02
N ILE A 99 -3.32 12.51 -1.09
CA ILE A 99 -2.92 13.92 -1.30
C ILE A 99 -3.46 14.82 -0.19
N VAL A 100 -4.73 14.65 0.18
CA VAL A 100 -5.36 15.42 1.27
C VAL A 100 -4.63 15.19 2.60
N GLN A 101 -4.21 13.96 2.90
CA GLN A 101 -3.43 13.65 4.11
C GLN A 101 -2.01 14.23 4.07
N VAL A 102 -1.38 14.31 2.90
CA VAL A 102 -0.05 14.95 2.75
C VAL A 102 -0.14 16.45 2.97
N ILE A 103 -1.17 17.12 2.42
CA ILE A 103 -1.35 18.57 2.53
C ILE A 103 -1.81 18.95 3.94
N LYS A 104 -2.77 18.22 4.48
CA LYS A 104 -3.38 18.50 5.77
C LYS A 104 -2.78 17.54 6.78
N SER A 105 -1.71 17.97 7.46
CA SER A 105 -1.04 17.26 8.57
C SER A 105 -1.95 16.95 9.79
N ASN A 106 -3.28 16.99 9.64
CA ASN A 106 -4.22 16.48 10.63
C ASN A 106 -4.41 14.98 10.36
N ASP A 107 -3.60 14.17 11.04
CA ASP A 107 -3.78 12.73 11.10
C ASP A 107 -5.04 12.38 11.90
N THR A 108 -6.20 12.44 11.24
CA THR A 108 -7.38 11.78 11.75
C THR A 108 -7.27 10.30 11.40
N PHE A 109 -7.23 9.46 12.43
CA PHE A 109 -7.17 8.00 12.31
C PHE A 109 -8.22 7.44 11.33
N GLY A 110 -9.39 8.08 11.26
CA GLY A 110 -10.45 7.75 10.31
C GLY A 110 -10.06 7.91 8.83
N LEU A 111 -9.39 9.00 8.44
CA LEU A 111 -8.99 9.20 7.02
C LEU A 111 -7.94 8.17 6.57
N CYS A 112 -7.04 7.81 7.48
CA CYS A 112 -6.03 6.78 7.22
C CYS A 112 -6.69 5.41 7.02
N LEU A 113 -7.66 5.05 7.87
CA LEU A 113 -8.41 3.80 7.76
C LEU A 113 -9.24 3.74 6.46
N VAL A 114 -9.96 4.82 6.13
CA VAL A 114 -10.72 4.90 4.88
C VAL A 114 -9.81 4.75 3.67
N PHE A 115 -8.65 5.42 3.66
CA PHE A 115 -7.65 5.26 2.61
C PHE A 115 -7.22 3.79 2.44
N PHE A 116 -6.90 3.09 3.53
CA PHE A 116 -6.50 1.68 3.48
C PHE A 116 -7.62 0.80 2.93
N ILE A 117 -8.86 0.98 3.38
CA ILE A 117 -10.00 0.20 2.88
C ILE A 117 -10.22 0.47 1.39
N THR A 118 -10.27 1.72 0.96
CA THR A 118 -10.51 2.08 -0.45
C THR A 118 -9.41 1.52 -1.35
N LEU A 119 -8.15 1.60 -0.93
CA LEU A 119 -7.02 1.03 -1.66
C LEU A 119 -7.13 -0.49 -1.77
N TYR A 120 -7.45 -1.17 -0.67
CA TYR A 120 -7.58 -2.63 -0.66
C TYR A 120 -8.73 -3.12 -1.53
N VAL A 121 -9.88 -2.45 -1.47
CA VAL A 121 -11.05 -2.75 -2.33
C VAL A 121 -10.73 -2.49 -3.79
N GLY A 122 -10.05 -1.39 -4.13
CA GLY A 122 -9.61 -1.09 -5.49
C GLY A 122 -8.68 -2.15 -6.05
N VAL A 123 -7.65 -2.55 -5.29
CA VAL A 123 -6.71 -3.60 -5.71
C VAL A 123 -7.38 -4.97 -5.80
N ALA A 124 -8.29 -5.30 -4.88
CA ALA A 124 -9.06 -6.55 -4.94
C ALA A 124 -9.92 -6.61 -6.22
N CYS A 125 -10.58 -5.52 -6.58
CA CYS A 125 -11.35 -5.43 -7.82
C CYS A 125 -10.48 -5.65 -9.07
N LEU A 126 -9.31 -5.00 -9.13
CA LEU A 126 -8.34 -5.19 -10.22
C LEU A 126 -7.81 -6.63 -10.28
N LEU A 127 -7.50 -7.23 -9.12
CA LEU A 127 -7.07 -8.62 -9.03
C LEU A 127 -8.15 -9.57 -9.56
N ILE A 128 -9.40 -9.40 -9.14
CA ILE A 128 -10.53 -10.21 -9.62
C ILE A 128 -10.66 -10.10 -11.14
N ALA A 129 -10.56 -8.88 -11.69
CA ALA A 129 -10.61 -8.65 -13.14
C ALA A 129 -9.52 -9.46 -13.87
N VAL A 130 -8.28 -9.42 -13.38
CA VAL A 130 -7.15 -10.13 -13.99
C VAL A 130 -7.25 -11.64 -13.77
N ILE A 131 -7.78 -12.12 -12.63
CA ILE A 131 -8.04 -13.55 -12.39
C ILE A 131 -9.02 -14.08 -13.42
N VAL A 132 -10.19 -13.44 -13.54
CA VAL A 132 -11.23 -13.84 -14.50
C VAL A 132 -10.68 -13.87 -15.92
N TYR A 133 -9.84 -12.88 -16.28
CA TYR A 133 -9.18 -12.88 -17.58
C TYR A 133 -8.17 -14.04 -17.75
N THR A 134 -7.34 -14.29 -16.75
CA THR A 134 -6.27 -15.30 -16.79
C THR A 134 -6.82 -16.71 -16.88
N GLU A 135 -7.90 -16.99 -16.14
CA GLU A 135 -8.66 -18.24 -16.14
C GLU A 135 -9.20 -18.58 -17.53
N VAL A 136 -9.78 -17.58 -18.19
CA VAL A 136 -10.48 -17.80 -19.45
C VAL A 136 -9.50 -17.89 -20.63
N LEU A 137 -8.36 -17.17 -20.63
CA LEU A 137 -7.55 -16.99 -21.84
C LEU A 137 -6.11 -17.50 -21.82
N SER A 138 -5.38 -17.44 -20.70
CA SER A 138 -3.91 -17.61 -20.76
C SER A 138 -3.37 -18.88 -20.12
N ARG A 139 -4.09 -19.55 -19.20
CA ARG A 139 -3.67 -20.78 -18.49
C ARG A 139 -2.26 -20.76 -17.85
N LYS A 140 -1.58 -19.59 -17.80
CA LYS A 140 -0.23 -19.41 -17.24
C LYS A 140 -0.32 -18.96 -15.78
N TRP A 141 -0.77 -19.89 -14.95
CA TRP A 141 -1.04 -19.69 -13.52
C TRP A 141 0.18 -19.27 -12.69
N SER A 142 1.38 -19.79 -12.97
CA SER A 142 2.57 -19.49 -12.17
C SER A 142 3.01 -18.03 -12.23
N TYR A 143 2.98 -17.41 -13.41
CA TYR A 143 3.33 -15.99 -13.55
C TYR A 143 2.34 -15.12 -12.79
N PHE A 144 1.04 -15.41 -12.92
CA PHE A 144 -0.01 -14.68 -12.25
C PHE A 144 0.13 -14.74 -10.72
N ILE A 145 0.24 -15.94 -10.14
CA ILE A 145 0.39 -16.12 -8.69
C ILE A 145 1.65 -15.42 -8.16
N SER A 146 2.74 -15.42 -8.92
CA SER A 146 3.96 -14.69 -8.54
C SER A 146 3.73 -13.18 -8.47
N VAL A 147 3.03 -12.60 -9.46
CA VAL A 147 2.73 -11.16 -9.49
C VAL A 147 1.80 -10.78 -8.33
N VAL A 148 0.76 -11.59 -8.08
CA VAL A 148 -0.16 -11.38 -6.95
C VAL A 148 0.58 -11.43 -5.61
N GLY A 149 1.49 -12.40 -5.44
CA GLY A 149 2.33 -12.51 -4.24
C GLY A 149 3.20 -11.27 -4.01
N CYS A 150 3.80 -10.72 -5.08
CA CYS A 150 4.57 -9.49 -5.00
C CYS A 150 3.72 -8.29 -4.57
N VAL A 151 2.49 -8.17 -5.09
CA VAL A 151 1.57 -7.08 -4.72
C VAL A 151 1.18 -7.16 -3.25
N PHE A 152 0.83 -8.34 -2.73
CA PHE A 152 0.53 -8.51 -1.30
C PHE A 152 1.73 -8.24 -0.41
N ALA A 153 2.93 -8.69 -0.79
CA ALA A 153 4.15 -8.38 -0.05
C ALA A 153 4.42 -6.88 0.02
N LEU A 154 4.19 -6.16 -1.10
CA LEU A 154 4.33 -4.71 -1.17
C LEU A 154 3.30 -3.98 -0.30
N GLN A 155 2.05 -4.46 -0.27
CA GLN A 155 1.01 -3.93 0.62
C GLN A 155 1.40 -4.08 2.10
N VAL A 156 1.88 -5.27 2.50
CA VAL A 156 2.32 -5.51 3.88
C VAL A 156 3.53 -4.64 4.24
N ALA A 157 4.47 -4.44 3.30
CA ALA A 157 5.62 -3.57 3.52
C ALA A 157 5.23 -2.12 3.80
N ILE A 158 4.16 -1.62 3.16
CA ILE A 158 3.62 -0.28 3.40
C ILE A 158 2.85 -0.22 4.73
N LEU A 159 2.22 -1.33 5.13
CA LEU A 159 1.37 -1.42 6.31
C LEU A 159 2.16 -1.49 7.65
N VAL A 160 3.36 -2.07 7.64
CA VAL A 160 4.20 -2.20 8.85
C VAL A 160 4.60 -0.84 9.45
N PRO A 161 5.10 0.14 8.67
CA PRO A 161 5.40 1.48 9.19
C PRO A 161 4.19 2.19 9.79
N THR A 162 3.00 2.02 9.23
CA THR A 162 1.79 2.71 9.69
C THR A 162 1.25 2.13 11.01
N TYR A 163 1.27 0.81 11.20
CA TYR A 163 0.89 0.21 12.49
C TYR A 163 1.89 0.49 13.62
N THR A 164 3.18 0.62 13.31
CA THR A 164 4.21 0.92 14.33
C THR A 164 3.96 2.27 15.01
N ARG A 165 3.28 3.21 14.33
CA ARG A 165 2.83 4.49 14.91
C ARG A 165 1.81 4.32 16.04
N CYS A 166 0.95 3.31 15.96
CA CYS A 166 -0.12 3.09 16.93
C CYS A 166 0.38 2.50 18.25
N THR A 167 1.52 1.79 18.25
CA THR A 167 2.05 1.15 19.48
C THR A 167 2.90 2.08 20.34
N ILE A 168 3.44 3.17 19.79
CA ILE A 168 4.34 4.11 20.51
C ILE A 168 3.56 5.05 21.47
N LYS A 169 2.22 5.04 21.43
CA LYS A 169 1.37 5.77 22.39
C LYS A 169 1.02 4.93 23.63
N SER A 170 1.99 4.44 24.41
CA SER A 170 1.75 4.13 25.83
C SER A 170 3.03 3.82 26.60
N SER A 171 3.47 4.77 27.42
CA SER A 171 4.06 4.58 28.76
C SER A 171 4.90 5.79 29.20
N THR A 172 4.36 7.01 29.11
CA THR A 172 4.78 8.05 30.06
C THR A 172 4.14 7.71 31.41
N THR A 173 4.62 6.64 32.04
CA THR A 173 4.44 6.43 33.47
C THR A 173 5.19 7.57 34.14
N ARG A 174 4.44 8.61 34.49
CA ARG A 174 4.86 9.71 35.35
C ARG A 174 5.34 9.08 36.67
N ARG A 175 6.62 8.72 36.77
CA ARG A 175 7.27 8.40 38.03
C ARG A 175 7.26 9.67 38.86
N THR A 176 6.24 9.82 39.69
CA THR A 176 6.25 10.73 40.81
C THR A 176 7.34 10.22 41.76
N VAL A 177 8.54 10.78 41.63
CA VAL A 177 9.55 10.70 42.68
C VAL A 177 8.92 11.40 43.89
N ARG A 178 8.37 10.61 44.83
CA ARG A 178 8.09 11.10 46.17
C ARG A 178 9.45 11.47 46.76
N VAL A 179 9.69 12.77 46.87
CA VAL A 179 10.74 13.31 47.73
C VAL A 179 10.30 12.98 49.15
N ASN A 180 10.90 11.96 49.75
CA ASN A 180 10.79 11.75 51.19
C ASN A 180 11.61 12.84 51.88
N ARG A 181 10.94 13.48 52.83
CA ARG A 181 11.37 14.60 53.66
C ARG A 181 12.38 14.17 54.71
#